data_AF-A0A0F9SQF6-F1
#
_entry.id   AF-A0A0F9SQF6-F1
#
_cell.length_a   1.000
_cell.length_b   1.000
_cell.length_c   1.000
_cell.angle_alpha   90.00
_cell.angle_beta   90.00
_cell.angle_gamma   90.00
#
_symmetry.space_group_name_H-M   'P 1'
#
loop_
_entity.id
_entity.type
_entity.pdbx_description
1 polymer ?
#
loop_
_entity_poly.entity_id
_entity_poly.type
_entity_poly.pdbx_seq_one_letter_code
_entity_poly.pdbx_strand_id
1 'polypeptide(L)' 'MKNKFFTVYFLLVLSTIFYTYISSIASKTQEQFYFLLSFGLMISMFFFLCTLATQLGGDNYKEKFTTQLDN' A
#
# COMPACT_ATOMS: atom_id res chain seq x y z
N MET A 1 9.09 -5.86 13.51
CA MET A 1 8.52 -5.74 12.15
C MET A 1 7.01 -5.91 12.10
N LYS A 2 6.39 -6.82 12.88
CA LYS A 2 4.93 -7.10 12.86
C LYS A 2 4.02 -5.87 12.99
N ASN A 3 4.33 -4.92 13.88
CA ASN A 3 3.45 -3.75 14.08
C ASN A 3 3.49 -2.76 12.91
N LYS A 4 4.63 -2.60 12.23
CA LYS A 4 4.77 -1.62 11.12
C LYS A 4 3.98 -2.06 9.88
N PHE A 5 4.03 -3.35 9.56
CA PHE A 5 3.23 -3.95 8.48
C PHE A 5 1.73 -3.79 8.73
N PHE A 6 1.31 -4.07 9.96
CA PHE A 6 -0.07 -3.92 10.38
C PHE A 6 -0.54 -2.46 10.27
N THR A 7 0.27 -1.49 10.68
CA THR A 7 -0.06 -0.06 10.54
C THR A 7 -0.19 0.36 9.08
N VAL A 8 0.72 -0.06 8.20
CA VAL A 8 0.67 0.27 6.76
C VAL A 8 -0.57 -0.36 6.11
N TYR A 9 -0.86 -1.62 6.41
CA TYR A 9 -2.05 -2.29 5.91
C TYR A 9 -3.33 -1.62 6.42
N PHE A 10 -3.39 -1.28 7.70
CA PHE A 10 -4.53 -0.58 8.29
C PHE A 10 -4.78 0.79 7.63
N LEU A 11 -3.72 1.58 7.42
CA LEU A 11 -3.80 2.85 6.70
C LEU A 11 -4.28 2.68 5.26
N LEU A 12 -3.81 1.63 4.57
CA LEU A 12 -4.23 1.33 3.21
C LEU A 12 -5.72 1.03 3.13
N VAL A 13 -6.22 0.15 4.01
CA VAL A 13 -7.64 -0.19 4.10
C VAL A 13 -8.49 1.03 4.41
N LEU A 14 -8.07 1.85 5.39
CA LEU A 14 -8.76 3.08 5.74
C LEU A 14 -8.84 4.05 4.54
N SER A 15 -7.73 4.23 3.82
CA SER A 15 -7.66 5.06 2.63
C SER A 15 -8.58 4.54 1.51
N THR A 16 -8.64 3.23 1.30
CA THR A 16 -9.55 2.63 0.30
C THR A 16 -11.02 2.86 0.65
N ILE A 17 -11.40 2.77 1.93
CA ILE A 17 -12.76 3.04 2.39
C ILE A 17 -13.15 4.50 2.12
N PHE A 18 -12.29 5.45 2.51
CA PHE A 18 -12.54 6.88 2.24
C PHE A 18 -12.60 7.17 0.75
N TYR A 19 -11.68 6.59 -0.04
CA TYR A 19 -11.67 6.76 -1.48
C TYR A 19 -12.97 6.24 -2.11
N THR A 20 -13.41 5.05 -1.73
CA THR A 20 -14.67 4.46 -2.20
C THR A 20 -15.87 5.37 -1.91
N TYR A 21 -15.92 5.94 -0.71
CA TYR A 21 -16.97 6.87 -0.31
C TYR A 21 -16.94 8.16 -1.13
N ILE A 22 -15.77 8.77 -1.30
CA ILE A 22 -15.60 9.99 -2.12
C ILE A 22 -15.93 9.70 -3.58
N SER A 23 -15.46 8.59 -4.14
CA SER A 23 -15.79 8.16 -5.50
C SER A 23 -17.30 7.96 -5.66
N SER A 24 -18.00 7.42 -4.66
CA SER A 24 -19.45 7.26 -4.70
C SER A 24 -20.19 8.61 -4.76
N ILE A 25 -19.67 9.64 -4.08
CA ILE A 25 -20.27 10.99 -4.09
C ILE A 25 -19.91 11.74 -5.37
N ALA A 26 -18.66 11.60 -5.84
CA ALA A 26 -18.15 12.32 -7.00
C ALA A 26 -18.70 11.78 -8.33
N SER A 27 -19.12 10.51 -8.36
CA SER A 27 -19.58 9.85 -9.58
C SER A 27 -21.04 10.14 -9.84
N LYS A 28 -21.35 10.58 -11.07
CA LYS A 28 -22.73 10.82 -11.52
C LYS A 28 -23.37 9.58 -12.15
N THR A 29 -22.54 8.65 -12.62
CA THR A 29 -22.95 7.39 -13.23
C THR A 29 -22.19 6.21 -12.62
N GLN A 30 -22.77 5.01 -12.75
CA GLN A 30 -22.13 3.78 -12.26
C GLN A 30 -20.80 3.49 -12.97
N GLU A 31 -20.72 3.75 -14.28
CA GLU A 31 -19.49 3.55 -15.05
C GLU A 31 -18.34 4.42 -14.56
N GLN A 32 -18.61 5.70 -14.27
CA GLN A 32 -17.62 6.62 -13.70
C GLN A 32 -17.16 6.14 -12.32
N PHE A 33 -18.08 5.66 -11.50
CA PHE A 33 -17.75 5.09 -10.19
C PHE A 33 -16.81 3.90 -10.31
N TYR A 34 -17.12 2.92 -11.17
CA TYR A 34 -16.28 1.75 -11.36
C TYR A 34 -14.91 2.10 -11.96
N PHE A 35 -14.86 3.09 -12.86
CA PHE A 35 -13.60 3.56 -13.43
C PHE A 35 -12.71 4.21 -12.37
N LEU A 36 -13.25 5.17 -11.59
CA LEU A 36 -12.53 5.82 -10.49
C LEU A 36 -12.10 4.80 -9.44
N LEU A 37 -13.00 3.91 -9.01
CA LEU A 37 -12.70 2.88 -8.03
C LEU A 37 -11.56 1.97 -8.50
N SER A 38 -11.62 1.48 -9.74
CA SER A 38 -10.59 0.60 -10.32
C SER A 38 -9.24 1.32 -10.44
N PHE A 39 -9.25 2.58 -10.86
CA PHE A 39 -8.05 3.40 -10.98
C PHE A 39 -7.39 3.65 -9.60
N GLY A 40 -8.17 4.04 -8.61
CA GLY A 40 -7.66 4.25 -7.24
C GLY A 40 -7.14 2.97 -6.59
N LEU A 41 -7.81 1.83 -6.83
CA LEU A 41 -7.35 0.52 -6.35
C LEU A 41 -6.03 0.11 -7.00
N MET A 42 -5.87 0.32 -8.31
CA MET A 42 -4.63 0.01 -9.03
C MET A 42 -3.44 0.80 -8.46
N ILE A 43 -3.61 2.10 -8.25
CA ILE A 43 -2.59 2.96 -7.65
C ILE A 43 -2.25 2.50 -6.23
N SER A 44 -3.27 2.23 -5.42
CA SER A 44 -3.07 1.79 -4.02
C SER A 44 -2.30 0.47 -3.95
N MET A 45 -2.59 -0.48 -4.84
CA MET A 45 -1.86 -1.74 -4.94
C MET A 45 -0.40 -1.55 -5.34
N PHE A 46 -0.13 -0.65 -6.29
CA PHE A 46 1.25 -0.33 -6.70
C PHE A 46 2.07 0.21 -5.52
N PHE A 47 1.55 1.18 -4.78
CA PHE A 47 2.23 1.73 -3.60
C PHE A 47 2.43 0.69 -2.50
N PHE A 48 1.44 -0.18 -2.28
CA PHE A 48 1.57 -1.27 -1.33
C PHE A 48 2.72 -2.20 -1.70
N LEU A 49 2.78 -2.65 -2.96
CA LEU A 49 3.87 -3.51 -3.46
C LEU A 49 5.24 -2.84 -3.37
N CYS A 50 5.35 -1.56 -3.69
CA CYS A 50 6.60 -0.80 -3.49
C CYS A 50 7.02 -0.79 -2.02
N THR A 51 6.09 -0.54 -1.11
CA THR A 51 6.37 -0.51 0.34
C THR A 51 6.79 -1.88 0.85
N LEU A 52 6.14 -2.95 0.38
CA LEU A 52 6.52 -4.33 0.67
C LEU A 52 7.92 -4.64 0.16
N ALA A 53 8.23 -4.28 -1.08
CA ALA A 53 9.55 -4.50 -1.68
C ALA A 53 10.65 -3.74 -0.93
N THR A 54 10.39 -2.51 -0.48
CA THR A 54 11.34 -1.75 0.35
C THR A 54 11.55 -2.38 1.72
N GLN A 55 10.48 -2.86 2.37
CA GLN A 55 10.61 -3.50 3.69
C GLN A 55 11.35 -4.85 3.57
N LEU A 56 10.93 -5.71 2.64
CA LEU A 56 11.56 -7.01 2.40
C LEU A 56 13.00 -6.87 1.90
N GLY A 57 13.25 -5.96 0.96
CA GLY A 57 14.59 -5.67 0.45
C GLY A 57 15.49 -5.07 1.55
N GLY A 58 14.97 -4.10 2.31
CA GLY A 58 15.70 -3.46 3.40
C GLY A 58 16.11 -4.43 4.52
N ASP A 59 15.26 -5.42 4.83
CA ASP A 59 15.58 -6.47 5.81
C ASP A 59 16.71 -7.38 5.30
N ASN A 60 16.70 -7.76 4.02
CA ASN A 60 17.77 -8.54 3.38
C ASN A 60 19.12 -7.79 3.35
N TYR A 61 19.11 -6.48 3.07
CA TYR A 61 20.34 -5.66 3.11
C TYR A 61 20.86 -5.50 4.54
N LYS A 62 19.98 -5.26 5.52
CA LYS A 62 20.38 -5.14 6.94
C LYS A 62 21.05 -6.39 7.47
N GLU A 63 20.53 -7.56 7.11
CA GLU A 63 21.10 -8.85 7.50
C GLU A 63 22.50 -9.02 6.91
N LYS A 64 22.66 -8.74 5.60
CA LYS A 64 23.96 -8.84 4.92
C LYS A 64 25.02 -7.86 5.45
N PHE A 65 24.62 -6.64 5.83
CA PHE A 65 25.52 -5.66 6.44
C PHE A 65 25.94 -6.04 7.85
N THR A 66 25.05 -6.63 8.66
CA THR A 66 25.42 -7.10 10.01
C THR A 66 26.37 -8.30 9.96
N THR A 67 26.18 -9.24 9.04
CA THR A 67 27.11 -10.38 8.88
C THR A 67 28.50 -9.97 8.37
N GLN A 68 28.61 -8.86 7.66
CA GLN A 68 29.89 -8.32 7.19
C GLN A 68 30.61 -7.45 8.23
N LEU A 69 29.89 -6.92 9.23
CA LEU A 69 30.47 -6.10 10.30
C LEU A 69 30.96 -6.92 11.50
N ASP A 70 30.41 -8.14 11.67
CA ASP A 70 30.79 -9.10 12.73
C ASP A 70 31.98 -10.03 12.32
N ASN A 71 32.53 -9.86 11.12
CA ASN A 71 33.74 -10.54 10.62
C ASN A 71 34.88 -9.54 10.48
#